data_AF-A0ABD0R832-F1
#
_entry.id   AF-A0ABD0R832-F1
#
_cell.length_a   1.000
_cell.length_b   1.000
_cell.length_c   1.000
_cell.angle_alpha   90.00
_cell.angle_beta   90.00
_cell.angle_gamma   90.00
#
_symmetry.space_group_name_H-M   'P 1'
#
loop_
_entity.id
_entity.type
_entity.pdbx_description
1 polymer ?
#
loop_
_entity_poly.entity_id
_entity_poly.type
_entity_poly.pdbx_seq_one_letter_code
_entity_poly.pdbx_strand_id
1 'polypeptide(L)' 'MWTTQESEWLKEGVRRFGAGHWEKIRSAFPFTGRTAVNLKDRWRTMLKLRL' A
#
# COMPACT_ATOMS: atom_id res chain seq x y z
N MET A 1 -7.22 11.36 -1.15
CA MET A 1 -7.94 10.15 -1.59
C MET A 1 -6.95 9.15 -2.17
N TRP A 2 -7.18 7.83 -2.05
CA TRP A 2 -6.35 6.80 -2.70
C TRP A 2 -6.92 6.47 -4.07
N THR A 3 -6.08 6.43 -5.10
CA THR A 3 -6.53 6.02 -6.44
C THR A 3 -6.59 4.50 -6.55
N THR A 4 -7.33 3.99 -7.54
CA THR A 4 -7.33 2.56 -7.88
C THR A 4 -5.91 2.07 -8.14
N GLN A 5 -5.11 2.83 -8.89
CA GLN A 5 -3.74 2.48 -9.22
C GLN A 5 -2.83 2.37 -7.98
N GLU A 6 -2.93 3.32 -7.04
CA GLU A 6 -2.18 3.24 -5.78
C GLU A 6 -2.61 2.03 -4.94
N SER A 7 -3.91 1.71 -4.94
CA SER A 7 -4.42 0.52 -4.26
C SER A 7 -3.91 -0.78 -4.90
N GLU A 8 -3.82 -0.85 -6.22
CA GLU A 8 -3.26 -2.02 -6.92
C GLU A 8 -1.76 -2.16 -6.68
N TRP A 9 -0.99 -1.07 -6.67
CA TRP A 9 0.42 -1.12 -6.26
C TRP A 9 0.59 -1.59 -4.82
N LEU A 10 -0.29 -1.17 -3.91
CA LEU A 10 -0.23 -1.62 -2.53
C LEU A 10 -0.55 -3.12 -2.41
N LYS A 11 -1.59 -3.61 -3.10
CA LYS A 11 -1.90 -5.06 -3.18
C LYS A 11 -0.73 -5.85 -3.71
N GLU A 12 -0.16 -5.41 -4.83
CA GLU A 12 0.96 -6.08 -5.47
C GLU A 12 2.21 -6.05 -4.59
N GLY A 13 2.48 -4.92 -3.94
CA GLY A 13 3.57 -4.78 -2.99
C GLY A 13 3.42 -5.71 -1.80
N VAL A 14 2.23 -5.81 -1.21
CA VAL A 14 1.96 -6.77 -0.12
C VAL A 14 2.10 -8.20 -0.61
N ARG A 15 1.64 -8.53 -1.82
CA ARG A 15 1.81 -9.86 -2.42
C ARG A 15 3.28 -10.21 -2.64
N ARG A 16 4.10 -9.26 -3.10
CA ARG A 16 5.54 -9.47 -3.40
C ARG A 16 6.43 -9.48 -2.16
N PHE A 17 6.17 -8.60 -1.21
CA PHE A 17 7.09 -8.33 -0.09
C PHE A 17 6.52 -8.73 1.27
N GLY A 18 5.22 -9.01 1.37
CA GLY A 18 4.52 -9.26 2.63
C GLY A 18 4.09 -7.98 3.34
N ALA A 19 2.95 -8.06 4.03
CA ALA A 19 2.49 -6.98 4.89
C ALA A 19 3.50 -6.72 6.02
N GLY A 20 3.75 -5.45 6.32
CA GLY A 20 4.76 -5.02 7.30
C GLY A 20 5.99 -4.38 6.67
N HIS A 21 6.33 -4.75 5.43
CA HIS A 21 7.48 -4.19 4.70
C HIS A 21 7.15 -2.88 3.97
N TRP A 22 6.51 -1.94 4.66
CA TRP A 22 5.90 -0.75 4.06
C TRP A 22 6.90 0.21 3.41
N GLU A 23 8.10 0.39 3.99
CA GLU A 23 9.16 1.20 3.36
C GLU A 23 9.67 0.57 2.06
N LYS A 24 9.78 -0.77 2.03
CA LYS A 24 10.16 -1.53 0.83
C LYS A 24 9.09 -1.41 -0.24
N ILE A 25 7.81 -1.56 0.14
CA ILE A 25 6.68 -1.39 -0.79
C ILE A 25 6.62 0.05 -1.32
N ARG A 26 6.75 1.06 -0.45
CA ARG A 26 6.73 2.48 -0.84
C ARG A 26 7.82 2.78 -1.87
N SER A 27 9.01 2.23 -1.68
CA SER A 27 10.15 2.46 -2.58
C SER A 27 10.06 1.67 -3.89
N ALA A 28 9.25 0.60 -3.95
CA ALA A 28 9.13 -0.25 -5.12
C ALA A 28 8.13 0.25 -6.17
N PHE A 29 7.28 1.22 -5.83
CA PHE A 29 6.24 1.75 -6.71
C PHE A 29 6.22 3.28 -6.66
N PRO A 30 5.75 3.97 -7.71
CA PRO A 30 5.81 5.43 -7.81
C PRO A 30 4.66 6.10 -7.02
N PHE A 31 4.57 5.83 -5.72
CA PHE A 31 3.64 6.53 -4.85
C PHE A 31 4.02 8.02 -4.71
N THR A 32 3.07 8.92 -4.93
CA THR A 32 3.30 10.36 -4.78
C THR A 32 2.77 10.84 -3.42
N GLY A 33 3.65 11.41 -2.59
CA GLY A 33 3.26 11.98 -1.29
C GLY A 33 2.76 10.96 -0.26
N ARG A 34 3.04 9.66 -0.46
CA ARG A 34 2.71 8.60 0.52
C ARG A 34 3.92 8.24 1.35
N THR A 35 3.70 8.07 2.65
CA THR A 35 4.66 7.52 3.59
C THR A 35 4.36 6.04 3.85
N ALA A 36 5.33 5.30 4.44
CA ALA A 36 5.11 3.92 4.86
C ALA A 36 3.93 3.79 5.85
N VAL A 37 3.75 4.79 6.71
CA VAL A 37 2.60 4.84 7.64
C VAL A 37 1.28 4.94 6.87
N ASN A 38 1.21 5.78 5.82
CA ASN A 38 0.01 5.85 4.98
C ASN A 38 -0.31 4.51 4.32
N LEU A 39 0.70 3.78 3.83
CA LEU A 39 0.51 2.45 3.23
C LEU A 39 -0.03 1.45 4.25
N LYS A 40 0.55 1.40 5.45
CA LYS A 40 0.08 0.57 6.56
C LYS A 40 -1.40 0.83 6.87
N ASP A 41 -1.77 2.11 7.03
CA ASP A 41 -3.14 2.49 7.40
C ASP A 41 -4.14 2.25 6.27
N ARG A 42 -3.70 2.45 5.01
CA ARG A 42 -4.51 2.09 3.85
C ARG A 42 -4.74 0.60 3.77
N TRP A 43 -3.72 -0.22 3.98
CA TRP A 43 -3.85 -1.67 3.96
C TRP A 43 -4.85 -2.15 5.01
N ARG A 44 -4.75 -1.64 6.25
CA ARG A 44 -5.74 -1.93 7.31
C ARG A 44 -7.16 -1.54 6.90
N THR A 45 -7.32 -0.38 6.25
CA THR A 45 -8.62 0.07 5.73
C THR A 45 -9.15 -0.84 4.63
N MET A 46 -8.30 -1.28 3.71
CA MET A 46 -8.67 -2.21 2.62
C MET A 46 -9.12 -3.56 3.16
N LEU A 47 -8.42 -4.11 4.17
CA LEU A 47 -8.84 -5.35 4.83
C LEU A 47 -10.21 -5.21 5.51
N LYS A 48 -10.45 -4.10 6.20
CA LYS A 48 -11.75 -3.83 6.86
C LYS A 48 -12.89 -3.70 5.86
N LEU A 49 -12.63 -3.08 4.71
CA LEU A 49 -13.61 -2.84 3.65
C LEU A 49 -13.68 -3.97 2.60
N ARG A 50 -12.83 -5.00 2.72
CA ARG A 50 -12.67 -6.10 1.74
C ARG A 50 -12.41 -5.60 0.30
N LEU A 51 -11.54 -4.60 0.19
CA LEU A 51 -11.14 -3.94 -1.07
C LEU A 51 -9.94 -4.59 -1.77
#